data_AF-A0A534X477-F1
#
_entry.id   AF-A0A534X477-F1
#
_cell.length_a   1.000
_cell.length_b   1.000
_cell.length_c   1.000
_cell.angle_alpha   90.00
_cell.angle_beta   90.00
_cell.angle_gamma   90.00
#
_symmetry.space_group_name_H-M   'P 1'
#
loop_
_entity.id
_entity.type
_entity.pdbx_description
1 polymer ?
#
loop_
_entity_poly.entity_id
_entity_poly.type
_entity_poly.pdbx_seq_one_letter_code
_entity_poly.pdbx_strand_id
1 'polypeptide(L)'
;MAEPAPAYRREFLLSPHHAWLGLLTLGAGFLAAQPLALVAGATGYALGWIYLPDMPFFRRWVDRRAEEGRRAAALAQVADFLRRRDGLLASLSPPRRARYEGLAQVCRDIERNASADNPAPDDPRLRKLDELMWTYLRLLGIEESLERYLETERREELPRVVKEAEDQTRSLGTEVEALKTKGASPVLDSKQRLLGSVQERLEVLHKRQQRVEQANQNLALVDAEQERLVEQIKLIRADAVATKNAEVLTARIDATVEHLDQTNKWLSELDEFKDMVGDMPATELRVGFEPTAATPVARPPRRDRLGIGAKEG
;
A
#
# COMPACT_ATOMS: atom_id res chain seq x y z
N MET A 1 -3.87 14.84 18.98
CA MET A 1 -3.72 14.06 20.23
C MET A 1 -2.26 14.11 20.62
N ALA A 2 -1.90 14.58 21.81
CA ALA A 2 -0.50 14.64 22.23
C ALA A 2 -0.02 13.23 22.59
N GLU A 3 0.98 12.72 21.88
CA GLU A 3 1.57 11.41 22.14
C GLU A 3 2.25 11.37 23.53
N PRO A 4 2.29 10.19 24.17
CA PRO A 4 2.91 10.04 25.48
C PRO A 4 4.41 10.37 25.40
N ALA A 5 4.87 11.26 26.29
CA ALA A 5 6.29 11.61 26.41
C ALA A 5 7.12 10.32 26.59
N PRO A 6 8.27 10.19 25.89
CA PRO A 6 9.09 9.01 25.99
C PRO A 6 9.52 8.78 27.44
N ALA A 7 9.46 7.52 27.89
CA ALA A 7 9.83 7.16 29.25
C ALA A 7 11.37 7.20 29.41
N TYR A 8 11.93 8.40 29.59
CA TYR A 8 13.38 8.66 29.62
C TYR A 8 14.15 7.75 30.59
N ARG A 9 13.55 7.39 31.73
CA ARG A 9 14.15 6.47 32.71
C ARG A 9 14.28 5.04 32.19
N ARG A 10 13.29 4.55 31.44
CA ARG A 10 13.33 3.23 30.79
C ARG A 10 14.32 3.20 29.64
N GLU A 11 14.38 4.28 28.86
CA GLU A 11 15.35 4.43 27.77
C GLU A 11 16.80 4.53 28.30
N PHE A 12 17.01 5.20 29.44
CA PHE A 12 18.34 5.27 30.07
C PHE A 12 18.89 3.89 30.40
N LEU A 13 18.05 3.04 30.98
CA LEU A 13 18.35 1.65 31.31
C LEU A 13 18.87 0.82 30.13
N LEU A 14 18.26 1.02 28.96
CA LEU A 14 18.60 0.33 27.71
C LEU A 14 19.72 1.04 26.94
N SER A 15 20.13 2.23 27.38
CA SER A 15 21.11 3.06 26.69
C SER A 15 22.55 2.65 27.00
N PRO A 16 23.48 2.86 26.05
CA PRO A 16 24.91 2.68 26.31
C PRO A 16 25.43 3.61 27.43
N HIS A 17 24.76 4.75 27.70
CA HIS A 17 25.16 5.67 28.76
C HIS A 17 25.04 5.05 30.16
N HIS A 18 24.07 4.15 30.36
CA HIS A 18 23.93 3.43 31.62
C HIS A 18 25.06 2.40 31.82
N ALA A 19 25.44 1.67 30.76
CA ALA A 19 26.56 0.75 30.80
C ALA A 19 27.89 1.47 31.09
N TRP A 20 28.12 2.63 30.46
CA TRP A 20 29.28 3.47 30.74
C TRP A 20 29.28 4.02 32.17
N LEU A 21 28.12 4.46 32.68
CA LEU A 21 27.99 4.90 34.07
C LEU A 21 28.39 3.77 35.03
N GLY A 22 27.82 2.58 34.87
CA GLY A 22 28.16 1.42 35.69
C GLY A 22 29.64 1.05 35.63
N LEU A 23 30.23 1.05 34.44
CA LEU A 23 31.65 0.74 34.25
C LEU A 23 32.57 1.80 34.89
N LEU A 24 32.25 3.08 34.74
CA LEU A 24 33.07 4.17 35.28
C LEU A 24 32.95 4.29 36.80
N THR A 25 31.76 4.13 37.37
CA THR A 25 31.56 4.32 38.81
C THR A 25 31.87 3.05 39.61
N LEU A 26 31.36 1.89 39.19
CA LEU A 26 31.59 0.63 39.89
C LEU A 26 32.95 0.04 39.54
N GLY A 27 33.39 0.14 38.28
CA GLY A 27 34.69 -0.35 37.84
C GLY A 27 35.86 0.43 38.44
N ALA A 28 35.78 1.77 38.53
CA ALA A 28 36.82 2.55 39.18
C ALA A 28 36.86 2.30 40.71
N GLY A 29 35.70 2.17 41.35
CA GLY A 29 35.61 1.80 42.77
C GLY A 29 36.22 0.42 43.05
N PHE A 30 36.04 -0.54 42.14
CA PHE A 30 36.61 -1.89 42.24
C PHE A 30 38.13 -1.91 42.01
N LEU A 31 38.62 -1.22 40.97
CA LEU A 31 40.04 -1.15 40.64
C LEU A 31 40.89 -0.47 41.73
N ALA A 32 40.31 0.46 42.48
CA ALA A 32 41.00 1.16 43.57
C ALA A 32 41.33 0.26 44.78
N ALA A 33 40.73 -0.94 44.88
CA ALA A 33 40.94 -1.92 45.96
C ALA A 33 40.78 -1.36 47.39
N GLN A 34 39.99 -0.28 47.54
CA GLN A 34 39.73 0.39 48.81
C GLN A 34 38.22 0.38 49.11
N PRO A 35 37.81 0.04 50.35
CA PRO A 35 36.38 -0.04 50.70
C PRO A 35 35.65 1.31 50.57
N LEU A 36 36.34 2.42 50.87
CA LEU A 36 35.79 3.76 50.68
C LEU A 36 35.56 4.10 49.20
N ALA A 37 36.44 3.65 48.31
CA ALA A 37 36.30 3.87 46.87
C ALA A 37 35.14 3.05 46.29
N LEU A 38 34.89 1.84 46.80
CA LEU A 38 33.71 1.03 46.44
C LEU A 38 32.40 1.71 46.86
N VAL A 39 32.32 2.22 48.09
CA VAL A 39 31.13 2.95 48.58
C VAL A 39 30.90 4.23 47.77
N ALA A 40 31.97 4.98 47.47
CA ALA A 40 31.89 6.17 46.62
C ALA A 40 31.41 5.82 45.19
N GLY A 41 31.93 4.74 44.61
CA GLY A 41 31.50 4.24 43.30
C GLY A 41 30.04 3.80 43.25
N ALA A 42 29.58 3.06 44.27
CA ALA A 42 28.18 2.64 44.39
C ALA A 42 27.23 3.84 44.58
N THR A 43 27.65 4.83 45.36
CA THR A 43 26.88 6.07 45.57
C THR A 43 26.81 6.89 44.28
N GLY A 44 27.93 7.03 43.56
CA GLY A 44 27.98 7.71 42.26
C GLY A 44 27.10 7.03 41.21
N TYR A 45 27.05 5.69 41.21
CA TYR A 45 26.14 4.92 40.35
C TYR A 45 24.66 5.21 40.66
N ALA A 46 24.27 5.15 41.94
CA ALA A 46 22.90 5.39 42.36
C ALA A 46 22.43 6.83 42.07
N LEU A 47 23.30 7.81 42.29
CA LEU A 47 23.02 9.21 41.92
C LEU A 47 22.93 9.38 40.41
N GLY A 48 23.87 8.80 39.65
CA GLY A 48 23.83 8.86 38.19
C GLY A 48 22.56 8.25 37.63
N TRP A 49 22.10 7.13 38.18
CA TRP A 49 20.82 6.51 37.81
C TRP A 49 19.60 7.42 38.03
N ILE A 50 19.56 8.17 39.14
CA ILE A 50 18.43 9.04 39.49
C ILE A 50 18.43 10.31 38.62
N TYR A 51 19.59 10.93 38.41
CA TYR A 51 19.68 12.27 37.84
C TYR A 51 20.02 12.30 36.34
N LEU A 52 20.80 11.36 35.79
CA LEU A 52 21.14 11.38 34.34
C LEU A 52 19.91 11.33 33.42
N PRO A 53 18.86 10.51 33.68
CA PRO A 53 17.69 10.46 32.80
C PRO A 53 16.96 11.80 32.67
N ASP A 54 17.08 12.66 33.67
CA ASP A 54 16.42 13.96 33.72
C ASP A 54 17.29 15.11 33.15
N MET A 55 18.55 14.83 32.78
CA MET A 55 19.47 15.81 32.22
C MET A 55 19.11 16.20 30.78
N PRO A 56 19.25 17.49 30.39
CA PRO A 56 18.86 17.98 29.08
C PRO A 56 19.71 17.42 27.94
N PHE A 57 20.93 16.94 28.18
CA PHE A 57 21.73 16.28 27.14
C PHE A 57 21.21 14.87 26.83
N PHE A 58 20.79 14.12 27.86
CA PHE A 58 20.27 12.76 27.69
C PHE A 58 18.89 12.78 27.04
N ARG A 59 17.99 13.69 27.49
CA ARG A 59 16.70 13.91 26.85
C ARG A 59 16.84 14.26 25.37
N ARG A 60 17.69 15.25 25.02
CA ARG A 60 18.00 15.59 23.62
C ARG A 60 18.56 14.41 22.82
N TRP A 61 19.37 13.56 23.44
CA TRP A 61 19.89 12.35 22.78
C TRP A 61 18.77 11.34 22.48
N VAL A 62 17.87 11.09 23.45
CA VAL A 62 16.70 10.22 23.28
C VAL A 62 15.76 10.79 22.21
N ASP A 63 15.45 12.09 22.29
CA ASP A 63 14.56 12.78 21.35
C ASP A 63 15.13 12.71 19.93
N ARG A 64 16.43 13.00 19.76
CA ARG A 64 17.10 12.89 18.45
C ARG A 64 17.08 11.45 17.93
N ARG A 65 17.32 10.45 18.77
CA ARG A 65 17.27 9.04 18.37
C ARG A 65 15.85 8.60 18.00
N ALA A 66 14.84 9.09 18.72
CA ALA A 66 13.43 8.85 18.39
C ALA A 66 13.05 9.51 17.07
N GLU A 67 13.50 10.75 16.82
CA GLU A 67 13.34 11.44 15.53
C GLU A 67 14.03 10.71 14.38
N GLU A 68 15.28 10.27 14.57
CA GLU A 68 16.02 9.46 13.61
C GLU A 68 15.28 8.15 13.30
N GLY A 69 14.74 7.49 14.33
CA GLY A 69 13.90 6.29 14.18
C GLY A 69 12.62 6.56 13.39
N ARG A 70 11.91 7.65 13.70
CA ARG A 70 10.70 8.07 12.98
C ARG A 70 11.01 8.39 11.51
N ARG A 71 12.09 9.13 11.24
CA ARG A 71 12.54 9.43 9.87
C ARG A 71 12.91 8.18 9.10
N ALA A 72 13.64 7.25 9.73
CA ALA A 72 13.99 5.97 9.12
C ALA A 72 12.75 5.13 8.80
N ALA A 73 11.77 5.09 9.70
CA ALA A 73 10.49 4.41 9.48
C ALA A 73 9.70 5.06 8.32
N ALA A 74 9.62 6.38 8.27
CA ALA A 74 8.94 7.11 7.18
C ALA A 74 9.61 6.84 5.81
N LEU A 75 10.94 6.84 5.76
CA LEU A 75 11.70 6.51 4.55
C LEU A 75 11.47 5.05 4.11
N ALA A 76 11.41 4.11 5.07
CA ALA A 76 11.10 2.72 4.77
C ALA A 76 9.69 2.56 4.17
N GLN A 77 8.68 3.25 4.72
CA GLN A 77 7.31 3.23 4.18
C GLN A 77 7.23 3.79 2.76
N VAL A 78 7.94 4.89 2.48
CA VAL A 78 8.05 5.44 1.12
C VAL A 78 8.70 4.43 0.19
N ALA A 79 9.82 3.83 0.57
CA ALA A 79 10.50 2.84 -0.25
C ALA A 79 9.62 1.61 -0.56
N ASP A 80 8.86 1.14 0.43
CA ASP A 80 7.89 0.05 0.26
C ASP A 80 6.78 0.42 -0.71
N PHE A 81 6.26 1.65 -0.61
CA PHE A 81 5.28 2.17 -1.55
C PHE A 81 5.84 2.25 -2.98
N LEU A 82 7.02 2.84 -3.17
CA LEU A 82 7.65 2.97 -4.48
C LEU A 82 7.88 1.59 -5.13
N ARG A 83 8.33 0.60 -4.36
CA ARG A 83 8.46 -0.79 -4.85
C ARG A 83 7.14 -1.37 -5.33
N ARG A 84 6.04 -1.14 -4.61
CA ARG A 84 4.71 -1.61 -5.01
C ARG A 84 4.22 -0.91 -6.28
N ARG A 85 4.38 0.41 -6.35
CA ARG A 85 4.02 1.20 -7.53
C ARG A 85 4.79 0.74 -8.76
N ASP A 86 6.11 0.61 -8.64
CA ASP A 86 6.98 0.18 -9.74
C ASP A 86 6.68 -1.26 -10.15
N GLY A 87 6.37 -2.14 -9.18
CA GLY A 87 5.92 -3.51 -9.45
C GLY A 87 4.60 -3.57 -10.22
N LEU A 88 3.61 -2.74 -9.85
CA LEU A 88 2.34 -2.64 -10.56
C LEU A 88 2.52 -2.07 -11.97
N LEU A 89 3.32 -1.02 -12.12
CA LEU A 89 3.62 -0.44 -13.44
C LEU A 89 4.33 -1.43 -14.36
N ALA A 90 5.21 -2.27 -13.81
CA ALA A 90 5.92 -3.32 -14.53
C ALA A 90 5.02 -4.49 -14.93
N SER A 91 3.97 -4.79 -14.18
CA SER A 91 3.00 -5.84 -14.51
C SER A 91 2.00 -5.44 -15.58
N LEU A 92 1.79 -4.13 -15.78
CA LEU A 92 0.91 -3.62 -16.84
C LEU A 92 1.42 -3.95 -18.24
N SER A 93 0.46 -4.23 -19.12
CA SER A 93 0.63 -4.36 -20.57
C SER A 93 1.22 -3.08 -21.21
N PRO A 94 1.94 -3.20 -22.34
CA PRO A 94 2.55 -2.06 -23.02
C PRO A 94 1.61 -0.87 -23.32
N PRO A 95 0.37 -1.05 -23.85
CA PRO A 95 -0.51 0.08 -24.12
C PRO A 95 -0.94 0.81 -22.83
N ARG A 96 -1.17 0.08 -21.74
CA ARG A 96 -1.52 0.67 -20.43
C ARG A 96 -0.38 1.46 -19.83
N ARG A 97 0.82 0.92 -19.91
CA ARG A 97 2.03 1.64 -19.49
C ARG A 97 2.22 2.93 -20.28
N ALA A 98 1.99 2.89 -21.60
CA ALA A 98 2.04 4.09 -22.44
C ALA A 98 0.98 5.14 -22.06
N ARG A 99 -0.25 4.71 -21.73
CA ARG A 99 -1.30 5.62 -21.20
C ARG A 99 -0.85 6.29 -19.89
N TYR A 100 -0.33 5.51 -18.95
CA TYR A 100 0.22 6.02 -17.68
C TYR A 100 1.36 7.02 -17.90
N GLU A 101 2.35 6.63 -18.71
CA GLU A 101 3.51 7.48 -19.03
C GLU A 101 3.08 8.78 -19.71
N GLY A 102 2.11 8.72 -20.63
CA GLY A 102 1.51 9.88 -21.28
C GLY A 102 0.92 10.88 -20.28
N LEU A 103 0.12 10.38 -19.33
CA LEU A 103 -0.46 11.22 -18.28
C LEU A 103 0.60 11.75 -17.30
N ALA A 104 1.62 10.95 -16.98
CA ALA A 104 2.75 11.39 -16.18
C ALA A 104 3.50 12.56 -16.83
N GLN A 105 3.59 12.61 -18.17
CA GLN A 105 4.18 13.77 -18.86
C GLN A 105 3.36 15.04 -18.63
N VAL A 106 2.02 14.93 -18.67
CA VAL A 106 1.11 16.04 -18.39
C VAL A 106 1.31 16.54 -16.95
N CYS A 107 1.43 15.64 -15.97
CA CYS A 107 1.69 16.00 -14.58
C CYS A 107 3.04 16.71 -14.40
N ARG A 108 4.10 16.28 -15.10
CA ARG A 108 5.40 17.00 -15.09
C ARG A 108 5.29 18.43 -15.62
N ASP A 109 4.48 18.66 -16.64
CA ASP A 109 4.26 20.02 -17.15
C ASP A 109 3.61 20.91 -16.09
N ILE A 110 2.67 20.37 -15.32
CA ILE A 110 2.04 21.05 -14.18
C ILE A 110 3.08 21.38 -13.10
N GLU A 111 3.91 20.41 -12.73
CA GLU A 111 4.96 20.56 -11.70
C GLU A 111 5.99 21.64 -12.07
N ARG A 112 6.43 21.66 -13.33
CA ARG A 112 7.38 22.66 -13.83
C ARG A 112 6.81 24.07 -13.77
N ASN A 113 5.54 24.23 -14.13
CA ASN A 113 4.86 25.52 -14.09
C ASN A 113 4.58 25.98 -12.65
N ALA A 114 4.19 25.08 -11.77
CA ALA A 114 3.94 25.38 -10.35
C ALA A 114 5.23 25.80 -9.61
N SER A 115 6.34 25.11 -9.88
CA SER A 115 7.64 25.37 -9.24
C SER A 115 8.26 26.72 -9.64
N ALA A 116 7.90 27.24 -10.82
CA ALA A 116 8.36 28.56 -11.28
C ALA A 116 7.73 29.71 -10.48
N ASP A 117 6.50 29.54 -9.98
CA ASP A 117 5.76 30.57 -9.25
C ASP A 117 5.96 30.47 -7.71
N ASN A 118 6.25 29.28 -7.14
CA ASN A 118 6.55 29.15 -5.72
C ASN A 118 7.39 27.87 -5.40
N PRO A 119 8.68 27.98 -4.98
CA PRO A 119 9.58 26.84 -4.78
C PRO A 119 9.34 26.09 -3.46
N ALA A 120 8.15 26.17 -2.86
CA ALA A 120 7.87 25.51 -1.59
C ALA A 120 7.86 23.98 -1.78
N PRO A 121 8.69 23.22 -1.05
CA PRO A 121 8.80 21.77 -1.21
C PRO A 121 7.55 20.99 -0.78
N ASP A 122 6.60 21.65 -0.10
CA ASP A 122 5.38 21.06 0.48
C ASP A 122 4.09 21.58 -0.18
N ASP A 123 4.12 21.86 -1.48
CA ASP A 123 2.90 22.30 -2.19
C ASP A 123 1.82 21.19 -2.15
N PRO A 124 0.66 21.41 -1.48
CA PRO A 124 -0.41 20.41 -1.36
C PRO A 124 -0.94 19.96 -2.72
N ARG A 125 -0.84 20.82 -3.73
CA ARG A 125 -1.32 20.55 -5.09
C ARG A 125 -0.53 19.43 -5.75
N LEU A 126 0.78 19.36 -5.48
CA LEU A 126 1.65 18.34 -6.02
C LEU A 126 1.43 16.98 -5.33
N ARG A 127 1.14 16.98 -4.03
CA ARG A 127 0.73 15.77 -3.30
C ARG A 127 -0.58 15.20 -3.86
N LYS A 128 -1.51 16.07 -4.26
CA LYS A 128 -2.75 15.63 -4.90
C LYS A 128 -2.54 15.01 -6.28
N LEU A 129 -1.63 15.56 -7.08
CA LEU A 129 -1.23 14.93 -8.34
C LEU A 129 -0.67 13.52 -8.11
N ASP A 130 0.14 13.33 -7.06
CA ASP A 130 0.65 11.99 -6.69
C ASP A 130 -0.51 11.02 -6.36
N GLU A 131 -1.52 11.46 -5.60
CA GLU A 131 -2.72 10.66 -5.29
C GLU A 131 -3.58 10.35 -6.52
N LEU A 132 -3.78 11.33 -7.40
CA LEU A 132 -4.50 11.18 -8.66
C LEU A 132 -3.82 10.13 -9.54
N MET A 133 -2.50 10.26 -9.71
CA MET A 133 -1.70 9.33 -10.50
C MET A 133 -1.67 7.93 -9.89
N TRP A 134 -1.64 7.81 -8.56
CA TRP A 134 -1.75 6.52 -7.89
C TRP A 134 -3.11 5.86 -8.12
N THR A 135 -4.19 6.63 -8.02
CA THR A 135 -5.55 6.14 -8.29
C THR A 135 -5.71 5.72 -9.75
N TYR A 136 -5.16 6.51 -10.67
CA TYR A 136 -5.16 6.15 -12.09
C TYR A 136 -4.40 4.85 -12.36
N LEU A 137 -3.22 4.67 -11.75
CA LEU A 137 -2.45 3.41 -11.86
C LEU A 137 -3.23 2.20 -11.32
N ARG A 138 -3.96 2.38 -10.22
CA ARG A 138 -4.85 1.36 -9.65
C ARG A 138 -5.94 0.96 -10.63
N LEU A 139 -6.60 1.94 -11.24
CA LEU A 139 -7.66 1.68 -12.23
C LEU A 139 -7.12 0.93 -13.45
N LEU A 140 -5.93 1.27 -13.94
CA LEU A 140 -5.28 0.53 -15.04
C LEU A 140 -5.00 -0.94 -14.67
N GLY A 141 -4.57 -1.20 -13.43
CA GLY A 141 -4.33 -2.56 -12.95
C GLY A 141 -5.62 -3.38 -12.87
N ILE A 142 -6.72 -2.76 -12.42
CA ILE A 142 -8.03 -3.40 -12.33
C ILE A 142 -8.61 -3.66 -13.71
N GLU A 143 -8.54 -2.70 -14.63
CA GLU A 143 -8.95 -2.85 -16.03
C GLU A 143 -8.27 -4.07 -16.67
N GLU A 144 -6.94 -4.19 -16.53
CA GLU A 144 -6.19 -5.32 -17.08
C GLU A 144 -6.55 -6.67 -16.44
N SER A 145 -6.91 -6.67 -15.16
CA SER A 145 -7.37 -7.88 -14.47
C SER A 145 -8.77 -8.29 -14.96
N LEU A 146 -9.70 -7.35 -15.04
CA LEU A 146 -11.07 -7.56 -15.52
C LEU A 146 -11.07 -8.04 -16.96
N GLU A 147 -10.28 -7.44 -17.85
CA GLU A 147 -10.16 -7.88 -19.23
C GLU A 147 -9.61 -9.31 -19.34
N ARG A 148 -8.59 -9.66 -18.56
CA ARG A 148 -8.04 -11.03 -18.55
C ARG A 148 -9.07 -12.05 -18.07
N TYR A 149 -9.83 -11.70 -17.04
CA TYR A 149 -10.93 -12.54 -16.55
C TYR A 149 -12.01 -12.72 -17.63
N LEU A 150 -12.50 -11.63 -18.22
CA LEU A 150 -13.52 -11.64 -19.25
C LEU A 150 -13.08 -12.38 -20.53
N GLU A 151 -11.82 -12.23 -20.92
CA GLU A 151 -11.25 -12.95 -22.07
C GLU A 151 -11.18 -14.45 -21.81
N THR A 152 -10.87 -14.87 -20.57
CA THR A 152 -10.89 -16.29 -20.19
C THR A 152 -12.31 -16.87 -20.30
N GLU A 153 -13.29 -16.18 -19.72
CA GLU A 153 -14.70 -16.59 -19.76
C GLU A 153 -15.28 -16.59 -21.18
N ARG A 154 -14.82 -15.66 -22.04
CA ARG A 154 -15.19 -15.62 -23.47
C ARG A 154 -14.65 -16.83 -24.22
N ARG A 155 -13.40 -17.24 -23.98
CA ARG A 155 -12.79 -18.42 -24.62
C ARG A 155 -13.47 -19.73 -24.23
N GLU A 156 -14.02 -19.79 -23.02
CA GLU A 156 -14.82 -20.93 -22.56
C GLU A 156 -16.24 -20.96 -23.13
N GLU A 157 -16.63 -19.96 -23.94
CA GLU A 157 -17.98 -19.81 -24.51
C GLU A 157 -19.08 -19.96 -23.43
N LEU A 158 -18.90 -19.38 -22.24
CA LEU A 158 -19.79 -19.58 -21.09
C LEU A 158 -21.30 -19.49 -21.43
N PRO A 159 -21.79 -18.52 -22.24
CA PRO A 159 -23.20 -18.46 -22.60
C PRO A 159 -23.71 -19.71 -23.33
N ARG A 160 -22.87 -20.32 -24.17
CA ARG A 160 -23.19 -21.58 -24.86
C ARG A 160 -23.21 -22.74 -23.88
N VAL A 161 -22.22 -22.83 -22.99
CA VAL A 161 -22.13 -23.90 -21.98
C VAL A 161 -23.32 -23.86 -21.01
N VAL A 162 -23.75 -22.66 -20.60
CA VAL A 162 -24.97 -22.46 -19.80
C VAL A 162 -26.18 -23.00 -20.56
N LYS A 163 -26.37 -22.59 -21.82
CA LYS A 163 -27.50 -23.02 -22.64
C LYS A 163 -27.53 -24.54 -22.84
N GLU A 164 -26.39 -25.16 -23.11
CA GLU A 164 -26.27 -26.62 -23.24
C GLU A 164 -26.64 -27.33 -21.93
N ALA A 165 -26.23 -26.79 -20.77
CA ALA A 165 -26.58 -27.34 -19.47
C ALA A 165 -28.08 -27.16 -19.14
N GLU A 166 -28.69 -26.04 -19.53
CA GLU A 166 -30.13 -25.81 -19.39
C GLU A 166 -30.96 -26.80 -20.22
N ASP A 167 -30.57 -27.01 -21.48
CA ASP A 167 -31.24 -27.96 -22.37
C ASP A 167 -31.06 -29.40 -21.87
N GLN A 168 -29.87 -29.77 -21.37
CA GLN A 168 -29.63 -31.06 -20.74
C GLN A 168 -30.49 -31.27 -19.49
N THR A 169 -30.58 -30.25 -18.62
CA THR A 169 -31.41 -30.29 -17.41
C THR A 169 -32.89 -30.47 -17.77
N ARG A 170 -33.37 -29.74 -18.78
CA ARG A 170 -34.76 -29.83 -19.25
C ARG A 170 -35.06 -31.22 -19.82
N SER A 171 -34.18 -31.76 -20.68
CA SER A 171 -34.35 -33.11 -21.25
C SER A 171 -34.38 -34.18 -20.16
N LEU A 172 -33.40 -34.19 -19.25
CA LEU A 172 -33.35 -35.16 -18.15
C LEU A 172 -34.54 -35.04 -17.20
N GLY A 173 -35.01 -33.81 -16.94
CA GLY A 173 -36.22 -33.57 -16.17
C GLY A 173 -37.45 -34.24 -16.80
N THR A 174 -37.64 -34.07 -18.11
CA THR A 174 -38.76 -34.72 -18.82
C THR A 174 -38.65 -36.25 -18.82
N GLU A 175 -37.45 -36.81 -18.97
CA GLU A 175 -37.23 -38.26 -18.89
C GLU A 175 -37.54 -38.81 -17.50
N VAL A 176 -37.12 -38.11 -16.44
CA VAL A 176 -37.37 -38.49 -15.05
C VAL A 176 -38.87 -38.48 -14.76
N GLU A 177 -39.60 -37.43 -15.16
CA GLU A 177 -41.06 -37.38 -14.98
C GLU A 177 -41.78 -38.49 -15.77
N ALA A 178 -41.36 -38.76 -17.00
CA ALA A 178 -41.90 -39.86 -17.79
C ALA A 178 -41.64 -41.23 -17.12
N LEU A 179 -40.48 -41.42 -16.49
CA LEU A 179 -40.17 -42.65 -15.74
C LEU A 179 -40.96 -42.76 -14.44
N LYS A 180 -41.21 -41.65 -13.73
CA LYS A 180 -42.04 -41.64 -12.50
C LYS A 180 -43.44 -42.20 -12.76
N THR A 181 -44.05 -41.86 -13.89
CA THR A 181 -45.38 -42.39 -14.26
C THR A 181 -45.43 -43.91 -14.48
N LYS A 182 -44.27 -44.54 -14.74
CA LYS A 182 -44.13 -45.99 -14.93
C LYS A 182 -43.84 -46.75 -13.63
N GLY A 183 -43.73 -46.06 -12.50
CA GLY A 183 -43.43 -46.64 -11.19
C GLY A 183 -41.94 -46.67 -10.84
N ALA A 184 -41.65 -47.09 -9.61
CA ALA A 184 -40.28 -47.14 -9.09
C ALA A 184 -39.43 -48.15 -9.87
N SER A 185 -38.24 -47.73 -10.29
CA SER A 185 -37.26 -48.60 -10.96
C SER A 185 -35.83 -48.15 -10.65
N PRO A 186 -34.82 -49.04 -10.67
CA PRO A 186 -33.42 -48.65 -10.46
C PRO A 186 -32.91 -47.61 -11.47
N VAL A 187 -33.51 -47.59 -12.67
CA VAL A 187 -33.21 -46.61 -13.73
C VAL A 187 -33.71 -45.21 -13.34
N LEU A 188 -34.88 -45.12 -12.70
CA LEU A 188 -35.42 -43.85 -12.20
C LEU A 188 -34.51 -43.23 -11.14
N ASP A 189 -34.05 -44.02 -10.17
CA ASP A 189 -33.17 -43.54 -9.09
C ASP A 189 -31.82 -43.02 -9.64
N SER A 190 -31.24 -43.73 -10.59
CA SER A 190 -29.99 -43.31 -11.26
C SER A 190 -30.18 -41.99 -12.03
N LYS A 191 -31.28 -41.87 -12.79
CA LYS A 191 -31.60 -40.66 -13.56
C LYS A 191 -31.91 -39.46 -12.65
N GLN A 192 -32.57 -39.67 -11.50
CA GLN A 192 -32.80 -38.61 -10.51
C GLN A 192 -31.49 -38.09 -9.90
N ARG A 193 -30.55 -38.98 -9.56
CA ARG A 193 -29.23 -38.57 -9.07
C ARG A 193 -28.45 -37.79 -10.12
N LEU A 194 -28.50 -38.22 -11.38
CA LEU A 194 -27.88 -37.49 -12.49
C LEU A 194 -28.52 -36.11 -12.67
N LEU A 195 -29.85 -36.02 -12.63
CA LEU A 195 -30.57 -34.76 -12.72
C LEU A 195 -30.13 -33.78 -11.62
N GLY A 196 -30.03 -34.24 -10.37
CA GLY A 196 -29.52 -33.42 -9.26
C GLY A 196 -28.11 -32.90 -9.51
N SER A 197 -27.19 -33.75 -9.98
CA SER A 197 -25.82 -33.34 -10.30
C SER A 197 -25.75 -32.32 -11.45
N VAL A 198 -26.60 -32.47 -12.48
CA VAL A 198 -26.66 -31.51 -13.59
C VAL A 198 -27.28 -30.17 -13.14
N GLN A 199 -28.27 -30.20 -12.25
CA GLN A 199 -28.86 -28.99 -11.65
C GLN A 199 -27.84 -28.21 -10.82
N GLU A 200 -27.08 -28.88 -9.95
CA GLU A 200 -26.00 -28.25 -9.18
C GLU A 200 -24.95 -27.61 -10.09
N ARG A 201 -24.57 -28.30 -11.18
CA ARG A 201 -23.66 -27.74 -12.20
C ARG A 201 -24.26 -26.51 -12.87
N LEU A 202 -25.55 -26.53 -13.21
CA LEU A 202 -26.23 -25.39 -13.83
C LEU A 202 -26.26 -24.17 -12.89
N GLU A 203 -26.52 -24.37 -11.60
CA GLU A 203 -26.48 -23.29 -10.61
C GLU A 203 -25.09 -22.63 -10.51
N VAL A 204 -24.03 -23.43 -10.56
CA VAL A 204 -22.65 -22.90 -10.60
C VAL A 204 -22.41 -22.09 -11.88
N LEU A 205 -22.88 -22.58 -13.02
CA LEU A 205 -22.74 -21.86 -14.30
C LEU A 205 -23.51 -20.53 -14.31
N HIS A 206 -24.71 -20.48 -13.74
CA HIS A 206 -25.46 -19.22 -13.59
C HIS A 206 -24.75 -18.23 -12.67
N LYS A 207 -24.17 -18.69 -11.56
CA LYS A 207 -23.34 -17.83 -10.70
C LYS A 207 -22.14 -17.27 -11.45
N ARG A 208 -21.43 -18.10 -12.23
CA ARG A 208 -20.34 -17.62 -13.10
C ARG A 208 -20.82 -16.58 -14.11
N GLN A 209 -21.96 -16.80 -14.75
CA GLN A 209 -22.53 -15.86 -15.71
C GLN A 209 -22.87 -14.51 -15.04
N GLN A 210 -23.42 -14.54 -13.83
CA GLN A 210 -23.67 -13.33 -13.05
C GLN A 210 -22.36 -12.59 -12.72
N ARG A 211 -21.28 -13.31 -12.39
CA ARG A 211 -19.95 -12.71 -12.15
C ARG A 211 -19.38 -12.05 -13.41
N VAL A 212 -19.55 -12.67 -14.58
CA VAL A 212 -19.17 -12.07 -15.87
C VAL A 212 -19.91 -10.76 -16.12
N GLU A 213 -21.22 -10.73 -15.86
CA GLU A 213 -22.03 -9.51 -16.01
C GLU A 213 -21.57 -8.41 -15.05
N GLN A 214 -21.31 -8.74 -13.78
CA GLN A 214 -20.73 -7.80 -12.81
C GLN A 214 -19.37 -7.28 -13.25
N ALA A 215 -18.50 -8.15 -13.79
CA ALA A 215 -17.19 -7.75 -14.29
C ALA A 215 -17.28 -6.80 -15.49
N ASN A 216 -18.24 -6.99 -16.40
CA ASN A 216 -18.49 -6.05 -17.51
C ASN A 216 -18.94 -4.68 -16.99
N GLN A 217 -19.85 -4.64 -16.02
CA GLN A 217 -20.32 -3.39 -15.41
C GLN A 217 -19.19 -2.65 -14.70
N ASN A 218 -18.36 -3.39 -13.95
CA ASN A 218 -17.19 -2.84 -13.29
C ASN A 218 -16.17 -2.32 -14.29
N LEU A 219 -15.93 -3.02 -15.41
CA LEU A 219 -15.01 -2.57 -16.46
C LEU A 219 -15.49 -1.25 -17.06
N ALA A 220 -16.77 -1.14 -17.41
CA ALA A 220 -17.35 0.10 -17.93
C ALA A 220 -17.22 1.27 -16.94
N LEU A 221 -17.38 1.00 -15.63
CA LEU A 221 -17.19 2.01 -14.60
C LEU A 221 -15.71 2.40 -14.44
N VAL A 222 -14.79 1.44 -14.46
CA VAL A 222 -13.34 1.70 -14.44
C VAL A 222 -12.94 2.59 -15.61
N ASP A 223 -13.42 2.30 -16.81
CA ASP A 223 -13.10 3.07 -18.01
C ASP A 223 -13.60 4.52 -17.90
N ALA A 224 -14.85 4.71 -17.44
CA ALA A 224 -15.40 6.04 -17.21
C ALA A 224 -14.62 6.83 -16.13
N GLU A 225 -14.21 6.16 -15.04
CA GLU A 225 -13.40 6.79 -14.00
C GLU A 225 -12.00 7.14 -14.48
N GLN A 226 -11.37 6.30 -15.32
CA GLN A 226 -10.10 6.61 -15.96
C GLN A 226 -10.19 7.86 -16.84
N GLU A 227 -11.21 7.96 -17.69
CA GLU A 227 -11.45 9.13 -18.54
C GLU A 227 -11.67 10.39 -17.70
N ARG A 228 -12.50 10.29 -16.66
CA ARG A 228 -12.77 11.40 -15.73
C ARG A 228 -11.49 11.93 -15.08
N LEU A 229 -10.63 11.05 -14.57
CA LEU A 229 -9.37 11.46 -13.94
C LEU A 229 -8.41 12.12 -14.94
N VAL A 230 -8.34 11.60 -16.17
CA VAL A 230 -7.53 12.19 -17.24
C VAL A 230 -7.99 13.60 -17.56
N GLU A 231 -9.30 13.82 -17.70
CA GLU A 231 -9.85 15.16 -17.96
C GLU A 231 -9.62 16.12 -16.79
N GLN A 232 -9.72 15.64 -15.54
CA GLN A 232 -9.41 16.46 -14.36
C GLN A 232 -7.95 16.90 -14.33
N ILE A 233 -7.00 16.01 -14.64
CA ILE A 233 -5.58 16.37 -14.69
C ILE A 233 -5.32 17.38 -15.82
N LYS A 234 -5.93 17.20 -17.00
CA LYS A 234 -5.83 18.18 -18.10
C LYS A 234 -6.39 19.55 -17.72
N LEU A 235 -7.47 19.57 -16.95
CA LEU A 235 -8.10 20.78 -16.44
C LEU A 235 -7.20 21.50 -15.42
N ILE A 236 -6.61 20.76 -14.47
CA ILE A 236 -5.61 21.28 -13.53
C ILE A 236 -4.44 21.92 -14.30
N ARG A 237 -3.98 21.28 -15.38
CA ARG A 237 -2.95 21.87 -16.25
C ARG A 237 -3.41 23.18 -16.90
N ALA A 238 -4.63 23.22 -17.45
CA ALA A 238 -5.16 24.42 -18.07
C ALA A 238 -5.24 25.58 -17.06
N ASP A 239 -5.71 25.30 -15.84
CA ASP A 239 -5.82 26.31 -14.77
C ASP A 239 -4.45 26.78 -14.25
N ALA A 240 -3.49 25.86 -14.14
CA ALA A 240 -2.11 26.17 -13.74
C ALA A 240 -1.45 27.12 -14.75
N VAL A 241 -1.73 26.96 -16.04
CA VAL A 241 -1.23 27.86 -17.10
C VAL A 241 -1.99 29.19 -17.12
N ALA A 242 -3.32 29.16 -16.99
CA ALA A 242 -4.17 30.32 -17.22
C ALA A 242 -4.19 31.31 -16.04
N THR A 243 -4.19 30.82 -14.81
CA THR A 243 -4.69 31.64 -13.69
C THR A 243 -3.58 32.30 -12.90
N LYS A 244 -2.39 31.70 -12.74
CA LYS A 244 -1.37 32.10 -11.73
C LYS A 244 -1.91 32.32 -10.30
N ASN A 245 -3.19 32.07 -10.06
CA ASN A 245 -3.94 32.47 -8.88
C ASN A 245 -4.20 31.21 -8.06
N ALA A 246 -3.41 31.04 -7.00
CA ALA A 246 -3.36 29.81 -6.23
C ALA A 246 -4.71 29.44 -5.58
N GLU A 247 -5.56 30.43 -5.28
CA GLU A 247 -6.83 30.24 -4.57
C GLU A 247 -7.89 29.50 -5.40
N VAL A 248 -8.02 29.81 -6.70
CA VAL A 248 -8.96 29.10 -7.61
C VAL A 248 -8.53 27.66 -7.84
N LEU A 249 -7.21 27.44 -7.90
CA LEU A 249 -6.64 26.11 -8.05
C LEU A 249 -6.87 25.25 -6.81
N THR A 250 -6.72 25.80 -5.60
CA THR A 250 -7.01 25.09 -4.34
C THR A 250 -8.47 24.65 -4.25
N ALA A 251 -9.43 25.54 -4.52
CA ALA A 251 -10.86 25.19 -4.44
C ALA A 251 -11.25 24.08 -5.42
N ARG A 252 -10.65 24.05 -6.61
CA ARG A 252 -10.90 23.00 -7.61
C ARG A 252 -10.24 21.68 -7.25
N ILE A 253 -9.08 21.76 -6.63
CA ILE A 253 -8.38 20.61 -6.07
C ILE A 253 -9.20 19.98 -4.95
N ASP A 254 -9.80 20.77 -4.05
CA ASP A 254 -10.68 20.27 -3.00
C ASP A 254 -11.93 19.55 -3.56
N ALA A 255 -12.56 20.10 -4.61
CA ALA A 255 -13.67 19.40 -5.29
C ALA A 255 -13.23 18.08 -5.93
N THR A 256 -11.98 17.98 -6.39
CA THR A 256 -11.40 16.75 -6.93
C THR A 256 -11.13 15.71 -5.84
N VAL A 257 -10.84 16.15 -4.60
CA VAL A 257 -10.62 15.28 -3.44
C VAL A 257 -11.88 14.49 -3.09
N GLU A 258 -13.03 15.14 -3.01
CA GLU A 258 -14.27 14.46 -2.61
C GLU A 258 -14.65 13.32 -3.56
N HIS A 259 -14.48 13.54 -4.87
CA HIS A 259 -14.72 12.48 -5.84
C HIS A 259 -13.67 11.38 -5.82
N LEU A 260 -12.42 11.69 -5.48
CA LEU A 260 -11.39 10.67 -5.30
C LEU A 260 -11.68 9.78 -4.10
N ASP A 261 -12.20 10.33 -3.01
CA ASP A 261 -12.61 9.53 -1.85
C ASP A 261 -13.76 8.59 -2.21
N GLN A 262 -14.70 9.04 -3.06
CA GLN A 262 -15.74 8.18 -3.62
C GLN A 262 -15.15 7.05 -4.48
N THR A 263 -14.24 7.37 -5.41
CA THR A 263 -13.55 6.36 -6.22
C THR A 263 -12.75 5.40 -5.34
N ASN A 264 -12.02 5.89 -4.34
CA ASN A 264 -11.24 5.08 -3.39
C ASN A 264 -12.12 4.15 -2.57
N LYS A 265 -13.26 4.65 -2.09
CA LYS A 265 -14.24 3.84 -1.36
C LYS A 265 -14.77 2.73 -2.24
N TRP A 266 -15.21 3.05 -3.45
CA TRP A 266 -15.69 2.05 -4.41
C TRP A 266 -14.58 1.02 -4.75
N LEU A 267 -13.35 1.47 -4.98
CA LEU A 267 -12.20 0.58 -5.20
C LEU A 267 -11.98 -0.37 -4.00
N SER A 268 -12.19 0.10 -2.77
CA SER A 268 -12.06 -0.73 -1.57
C SER A 268 -13.17 -1.77 -1.40
N GLU A 269 -14.33 -1.54 -2.04
CA GLU A 269 -15.48 -2.47 -2.08
C GLU A 269 -15.30 -3.56 -3.14
N LEU A 270 -14.40 -3.35 -4.12
CA LEU A 270 -13.94 -4.38 -5.06
C LEU A 270 -12.96 -5.35 -4.37
N ASP A 271 -13.39 -5.96 -3.26
CA ASP A 271 -12.61 -6.83 -2.36
C ASP A 271 -11.88 -7.98 -3.11
N GLU A 272 -12.41 -8.43 -4.26
CA GLU A 272 -11.80 -9.46 -5.13
C GLU A 272 -10.46 -9.03 -5.78
N PHE A 273 -10.16 -7.72 -5.82
CA PHE A 273 -8.94 -7.16 -6.40
C PHE A 273 -8.08 -6.37 -5.39
N LYS A 274 -8.45 -6.39 -4.11
CA LYS A 274 -7.83 -5.60 -3.03
C LYS A 274 -6.38 -6.01 -2.73
N ASP A 275 -6.06 -7.29 -2.90
CA ASP A 275 -4.69 -7.81 -2.72
C ASP A 275 -3.70 -7.27 -3.76
N MET A 276 -4.20 -6.76 -4.90
CA MET A 276 -3.33 -6.22 -5.93
C MET A 276 -2.79 -4.83 -5.61
N VAL A 277 -3.41 -4.07 -4.69
CA VAL A 277 -2.99 -2.67 -4.51
C VAL A 277 -3.23 -2.09 -3.12
N GLY A 278 -2.15 -1.65 -2.45
CA GLY A 278 -2.17 -1.02 -1.12
C GLY A 278 -2.37 0.50 -1.12
N ASP A 279 -2.58 1.09 0.05
CA ASP A 279 -2.78 2.54 0.19
C ASP A 279 -1.50 3.37 0.03
N MET A 280 -1.68 4.66 -0.28
CA MET A 280 -0.62 5.67 -0.22
C MET A 280 -0.10 5.80 1.21
N PRO A 281 1.22 5.92 1.41
CA PRO A 281 1.77 6.16 2.74
C PRO A 281 1.34 7.54 3.25
N ALA A 282 0.87 7.61 4.50
CA ALA A 282 0.58 8.86 5.19
C ALA A 282 1.89 9.52 5.65
N THR A 283 2.66 10.04 4.69
CA THR A 283 3.97 10.66 4.89
C THR A 283 4.02 12.02 4.22
N GLU A 284 4.74 12.96 4.84
CA GLU A 284 4.99 14.29 4.29
C GLU A 284 5.89 14.23 3.04
N LEU A 285 6.69 13.17 2.92
CA LEU A 285 7.58 12.95 1.78
C LEU A 285 6.77 12.70 0.50
N ARG A 286 7.05 13.50 -0.54
CA ARG A 286 6.51 13.27 -1.87
C ARG A 286 6.99 11.93 -2.44
N VAL A 287 6.07 11.15 -2.98
CA VAL A 287 6.35 9.86 -3.62
C VAL A 287 6.50 9.99 -5.13
N GLY A 288 5.87 11.01 -5.74
CA GLY A 288 5.88 11.21 -7.18
C GLY A 288 5.21 10.07 -7.96
N PHE A 289 5.31 10.17 -9.28
CA PHE A 289 4.67 9.23 -10.23
C PHE A 289 5.67 8.70 -11.27
N GLU A 290 6.96 8.95 -11.10
CA GLU A 290 8.00 8.44 -12.00
C GLU A 290 8.55 7.10 -11.50
N PRO A 291 8.82 6.13 -12.40
CA PRO A 291 9.53 4.91 -12.03
C PRO A 291 10.80 5.28 -11.28
N THR A 292 11.05 4.63 -10.14
CA THR A 292 12.29 4.88 -9.41
C THR A 292 13.43 4.31 -10.27
N ALA A 293 14.10 5.15 -11.06
CA ALA A 293 15.36 4.77 -11.67
C ALA A 293 16.25 4.28 -10.51
N ALA A 294 16.68 3.02 -10.57
CA ALA A 294 17.32 2.28 -9.50
C ALA A 294 18.50 3.05 -8.90
N THR A 295 18.21 3.98 -8.01
CA THR A 295 19.20 4.72 -7.24
C THR A 295 19.36 3.89 -5.99
N PRO A 296 20.51 3.21 -5.80
CA PRO A 296 20.69 2.36 -4.64
C PRO A 296 20.54 3.24 -3.42
N VAL A 297 19.50 2.98 -2.63
CA VAL A 297 19.33 3.58 -1.31
C VAL A 297 20.64 3.33 -0.58
N ALA A 298 21.38 4.41 -0.35
CA ALA A 298 22.70 4.36 0.25
C ALA A 298 22.58 3.58 1.57
N ARG A 299 23.23 2.41 1.60
CA ARG A 299 23.26 1.52 2.75
C ARG A 299 23.71 2.36 3.95
N PRO A 300 23.02 2.35 5.09
CA PRO A 300 23.49 3.07 6.26
C PRO A 300 24.91 2.60 6.59
N PRO A 301 25.82 3.51 7.00
CA PRO A 301 27.22 3.17 7.23
C PRO A 301 27.29 2.03 8.24
N ARG A 302 27.84 0.89 7.78
CA ARG A 302 28.16 -0.24 8.61
C ARG A 302 29.13 0.30 9.67
N ARG A 303 28.73 0.32 10.93
CA ARG A 303 29.66 0.56 12.03
C ARG A 303 30.72 -0.52 11.98
N ASP A 304 31.89 -0.19 11.46
CA ASP A 304 33.06 -1.05 11.54
C ASP A 304 33.31 -1.35 13.01
N ARG A 305 33.13 -2.61 13.38
CA ARG A 305 33.67 -3.16 14.62
C ARG A 305 35.18 -3.02 14.51
N LEU A 306 35.74 -2.10 15.31
CA LEU A 306 37.16 -2.04 15.64
C LEU A 306 37.66 -3.46 15.95
N GLY A 307 38.43 -4.02 15.01
CA GLY A 307 39.17 -5.25 15.20
C GLY A 307 40.26 -5.01 16.22
N ILE A 308 40.09 -5.57 17.42
CA ILE A 308 41.17 -5.73 18.38
C ILE A 308 42.05 -6.84 17.82
N GLY A 309 43.21 -6.44 17.27
CA GLY A 309 44.26 -7.37 16.88
C GLY A 309 44.84 -8.03 18.13
N ALA A 310 44.64 -9.33 18.26
CA ALA A 310 45.43 -10.17 19.15
C ALA A 310 46.83 -10.32 18.52
N LYS A 311 47.84 -9.75 19.20
CA LYS A 311 49.23 -10.17 19.02
C LYS A 311 49.43 -11.44 19.82
N GLU A 312 49.69 -12.55 19.15
CA GLU A 312 50.35 -13.71 19.76
C GLU A 312 51.86 -13.54 19.60
N GLY A 313 52.55 -13.68 20.72
CA GLY A 313 54.00 -13.79 20.90
C GLY A 313 54.22 -14.42 22.26
#